data_AF-A0A5B8YYM0-F1
#
_entry.id   AF-A0A5B8YYM0-F1
#
_cell.length_a   1.000
_cell.length_b   1.000
_cell.length_c   1.000
_cell.angle_alpha   90.00
_cell.angle_beta   90.00
_cell.angle_gamma   90.00
#
_symmetry.space_group_name_H-M   'P 1'
#
loop_
_entity.id
_entity.type
_entity.pdbx_description
1 polymer ?
#
loop_
_entity_poly.entity_id
_entity_poly.type
_entity_poly.pdbx_seq_one_letter_code
_entity_poly.pdbx_strand_id
1 'polypeptide(L)'
;RRTKMLGATDSSLLNLPAWKRLQSLYERHGDESILSHFESDHQRFGRYSIEVALQREENFLFLDYSKSHINDEIKDALVALAEERGVRAFVKAMFDGQRVNSTEHRAVLHVALRNRSNRPIIVDGKDVMADVNNVLAQMKSFTEKVRSGEWKGQTGKSVSNIVNIGIGGSDLGPVMVTEALKPFSKRDMHCFFVSNVDGTHMAEVLKQVKLEETVFIIASKTFTTQETLTNAMSARNALMDYLKAKNISTDGAVAKHFVALSTNTEKVREFGIDTANMFVFWDWVG
;
A
#
# COMPACT_ATOMS: atom_id res chain seq x y z
N ARG A 1 33.26 10.12 -0.56
CA ARG A 1 33.57 10.42 -1.99
C ARG A 1 32.33 10.50 -2.86
N ARG A 2 31.50 9.44 -2.96
CA ARG A 2 30.32 9.42 -3.84
C ARG A 2 29.27 10.50 -3.49
N THR A 3 29.10 10.81 -2.22
CA THR A 3 28.11 11.77 -1.71
C THR A 3 28.66 13.17 -1.43
N LYS A 4 29.88 13.50 -1.91
CA LYS A 4 30.57 14.77 -1.57
C LYS A 4 29.73 16.01 -1.91
N MET A 5 28.95 15.96 -2.99
CA MET A 5 28.08 17.07 -3.42
C MET A 5 26.94 17.39 -2.43
N LEU A 6 26.58 16.45 -1.56
CA LEU A 6 25.54 16.65 -0.54
C LEU A 6 26.07 17.33 0.74
N GLY A 7 27.39 17.54 0.84
CA GLY A 7 28.02 18.22 1.97
C GLY A 7 28.27 17.32 3.17
N ALA A 8 27.50 17.49 4.23
CA ALA A 8 27.74 16.89 5.55
C ALA A 8 27.72 15.34 5.53
N THR A 9 28.48 14.72 6.43
CA THR A 9 28.59 13.26 6.57
C THR A 9 28.20 12.85 7.99
N ASP A 10 27.31 11.87 8.11
CA ASP A 10 27.01 11.24 9.38
C ASP A 10 28.09 10.22 9.75
N SER A 11 28.50 10.21 11.02
CA SER A 11 29.42 9.23 11.60
C SER A 11 28.81 8.47 12.79
N SER A 12 27.54 8.75 13.12
CA SER A 12 26.85 8.17 14.28
C SER A 12 26.78 6.64 14.23
N LEU A 13 26.54 6.06 13.05
CA LEU A 13 26.54 4.60 12.84
C LEU A 13 27.96 4.04 12.84
N LEU A 14 28.88 4.67 12.11
CA LEU A 14 30.25 4.17 11.89
C LEU A 14 31.07 4.10 13.19
N ASN A 15 30.77 4.97 14.14
CA ASN A 15 31.49 5.04 15.41
C ASN A 15 31.01 4.05 16.47
N LEU A 16 29.89 3.36 16.24
CA LEU A 16 29.32 2.42 17.20
C LEU A 16 30.22 1.21 17.45
N PRO A 17 30.34 0.74 18.71
CA PRO A 17 31.04 -0.50 19.04
C PRO A 17 30.55 -1.71 18.23
N ALA A 18 29.23 -1.92 18.13
CA ALA A 18 28.67 -3.03 17.37
C ALA A 18 29.03 -2.95 15.87
N TRP A 19 29.07 -1.75 15.28
CA TRP A 19 29.44 -1.56 13.88
C TRP A 19 30.91 -1.92 13.62
N LYS A 20 31.82 -1.44 14.49
CA LYS A 20 33.24 -1.77 14.41
C LYS A 20 33.48 -3.27 14.62
N ARG A 21 32.76 -3.89 15.57
CA ARG A 21 32.81 -5.33 15.80
C ARG A 21 32.37 -6.12 14.56
N LEU A 22 31.26 -5.73 13.93
CA LEU A 22 30.79 -6.35 12.68
C LEU A 22 31.83 -6.25 11.57
N GLN A 23 32.52 -5.11 11.45
CA GLN A 23 33.60 -4.95 10.49
C GLN A 23 34.76 -5.91 10.74
N SER A 24 35.22 -6.04 11.99
CA SER A 24 36.26 -7.02 12.34
C SER A 24 35.82 -8.48 12.13
N LEU A 25 34.55 -8.80 12.39
CA LEU A 25 33.99 -10.14 12.12
C LEU A 25 33.90 -10.41 10.62
N TYR A 26 33.56 -9.41 9.81
CA TYR A 26 33.59 -9.52 8.36
C TYR A 26 35.01 -9.77 7.83
N GLU A 27 36.01 -9.02 8.32
CA GLU A 27 37.41 -9.23 7.93
C GLU A 27 37.95 -10.60 8.35
N ARG A 28 37.40 -11.19 9.41
CA ARG A 28 37.82 -12.51 9.91
C ARG A 28 37.12 -13.68 9.23
N HIS A 29 35.80 -13.59 9.02
CA HIS A 29 34.96 -14.71 8.60
C HIS A 29 34.35 -14.52 7.20
N GLY A 30 34.55 -13.36 6.56
CA GLY A 30 33.85 -13.01 5.31
C GLY A 30 34.15 -13.93 4.13
N ASP A 31 35.28 -14.64 4.16
CA ASP A 31 35.71 -15.59 3.13
C ASP A 31 35.36 -17.05 3.48
N GLU A 32 34.79 -17.32 4.66
CA GLU A 32 34.32 -18.65 5.02
C GLU A 32 33.14 -19.05 4.12
N SER A 33 33.08 -20.31 3.70
CA SER A 33 31.93 -20.77 2.91
C SER A 33 30.68 -20.86 3.80
N ILE A 34 29.50 -20.57 3.24
CA ILE A 34 28.21 -20.80 3.93
C ILE A 34 28.14 -22.24 4.48
N LEU A 35 28.66 -23.21 3.71
CA LEU A 35 28.62 -24.62 4.06
C LEU A 35 29.40 -24.94 5.34
N SER A 36 30.53 -24.27 5.58
CA SER A 36 31.34 -24.46 6.79
C SER A 36 30.55 -24.22 8.09
N HIS A 37 29.57 -23.32 8.06
CA HIS A 37 28.69 -23.09 9.21
C HIS A 37 27.67 -24.22 9.44
N PHE A 38 27.28 -24.97 8.40
CA PHE A 38 26.45 -26.17 8.54
C PHE A 38 27.28 -27.38 8.99
N GLU A 39 28.52 -27.48 8.53
CA GLU A 39 29.45 -28.54 8.93
C GLU A 39 29.79 -28.46 10.43
N SER A 40 29.89 -27.24 10.97
CA SER A 40 30.16 -26.98 12.39
C SER A 40 28.93 -27.08 13.30
N ASP A 41 27.71 -27.02 12.76
CA ASP A 41 26.47 -27.10 13.52
C ASP A 41 25.37 -27.86 12.75
N HIS A 42 25.18 -29.13 13.10
CA HIS A 42 24.14 -29.98 12.51
C HIS A 42 22.69 -29.52 12.83
N GLN A 43 22.50 -28.61 13.80
CA GLN A 43 21.20 -28.04 14.16
C GLN A 43 21.02 -26.60 13.62
N ARG A 44 21.90 -26.14 12.72
CA ARG A 44 21.90 -24.77 12.20
C ARG A 44 20.55 -24.35 11.63
N PHE A 45 19.90 -25.21 10.85
CA PHE A 45 18.57 -24.92 10.28
C PHE A 45 17.55 -24.54 11.38
N GLY A 46 17.47 -25.33 12.45
CA GLY A 46 16.56 -25.05 13.57
C GLY A 46 16.94 -23.78 14.34
N ARG A 47 18.24 -23.53 14.55
CA ARG A 47 18.74 -22.35 15.28
C ARG A 47 18.65 -21.03 14.49
N TYR A 48 18.60 -21.13 13.16
CA TYR A 48 18.55 -20.01 12.20
C TYR A 48 17.25 -20.02 11.39
N SER A 49 16.16 -20.45 12.01
CA SER A 49 14.82 -20.27 11.49
C SER A 49 13.86 -19.76 12.56
N ILE A 50 12.80 -19.09 12.12
CA ILE A 50 11.73 -18.58 12.98
C ILE A 50 10.40 -18.84 12.28
N GLU A 51 9.42 -19.32 13.03
CA GLU A 51 8.04 -19.46 12.59
C GLU A 51 7.14 -18.48 13.35
N VAL A 52 6.23 -17.82 12.62
CA VAL A 52 5.16 -16.99 13.19
C VAL A 52 3.81 -17.56 12.77
N ALA A 53 3.06 -18.10 13.73
CA ALA A 53 1.72 -18.61 13.49
C ALA A 53 0.73 -17.47 13.14
N LEU A 54 -0.09 -17.66 12.11
CA LEU A 54 -1.06 -16.66 11.61
C LEU A 54 -2.46 -16.80 12.23
N GLN A 55 -2.58 -17.53 13.34
CA GLN A 55 -3.79 -17.71 14.18
C GLN A 55 -5.05 -18.21 13.44
N ARG A 56 -4.94 -18.67 12.18
CA ARG A 56 -6.03 -19.26 11.41
C ARG A 56 -5.54 -20.44 10.59
N GLU A 57 -6.34 -21.51 10.56
CA GLU A 57 -6.20 -22.64 9.61
C GLU A 57 -4.80 -23.26 9.60
N GLU A 58 -4.14 -23.34 10.77
CA GLU A 58 -2.77 -23.85 10.92
C GLU A 58 -1.74 -23.14 10.02
N ASN A 59 -2.06 -21.94 9.53
CA ASN A 59 -1.21 -21.19 8.62
C ASN A 59 -0.10 -20.46 9.39
N PHE A 60 1.06 -20.31 8.75
CA PHE A 60 2.27 -19.75 9.35
C PHE A 60 3.12 -18.99 8.33
N LEU A 61 3.95 -18.08 8.83
CA LEU A 61 5.05 -17.48 8.08
C LEU A 61 6.36 -18.05 8.62
N PHE A 62 7.09 -18.78 7.78
CA PHE A 62 8.37 -19.39 8.13
C PHE A 62 9.53 -18.66 7.45
N LEU A 63 10.53 -18.27 8.21
CA LEU A 63 11.76 -17.67 7.73
C LEU A 63 12.93 -18.60 8.06
N ASP A 64 13.53 -19.21 7.02
CA ASP A 64 14.85 -19.83 7.09
C ASP A 64 15.91 -18.83 6.61
N TYR A 65 16.79 -18.40 7.52
CA TYR A 65 17.91 -17.50 7.21
C TYR A 65 19.28 -18.18 7.42
N SER A 66 19.30 -19.51 7.53
CA SER A 66 20.51 -20.32 7.79
C SER A 66 21.53 -20.32 6.64
N LYS A 67 21.07 -20.15 5.39
CA LYS A 67 21.90 -20.13 4.18
C LYS A 67 22.55 -18.76 3.96
N SER A 68 23.35 -18.34 4.93
CA SER A 68 24.02 -17.03 5.00
C SER A 68 25.41 -17.16 5.61
N HIS A 69 26.27 -16.16 5.36
CA HIS A 69 27.62 -16.01 5.95
C HIS A 69 27.55 -15.47 7.39
N ILE A 70 26.66 -16.03 8.21
CA ILE A 70 26.37 -15.55 9.57
C ILE A 70 26.57 -16.71 10.54
N ASN A 71 27.66 -16.68 11.30
CA ASN A 71 27.86 -17.53 12.47
C ASN A 71 27.21 -16.90 13.72
N ASP A 72 27.34 -17.55 14.88
CA ASP A 72 26.68 -17.10 16.12
C ASP A 72 27.21 -15.72 16.57
N GLU A 73 28.52 -15.48 16.45
CA GLU A 73 29.13 -14.20 16.83
C GLU A 73 28.63 -13.02 15.99
N ILE A 74 28.46 -13.24 14.68
CA ILE A 74 27.91 -12.23 13.76
C ILE A 74 26.44 -11.98 14.08
N LYS A 75 25.65 -13.02 14.33
CA LYS A 75 24.24 -12.89 14.71
C LYS A 75 24.09 -12.05 15.98
N ASP A 76 24.87 -12.33 17.02
CA ASP A 76 24.86 -11.56 18.26
C ASP A 76 25.29 -10.10 18.07
N ALA A 77 26.29 -9.86 17.21
CA ALA A 77 26.73 -8.51 16.88
C ALA A 77 25.66 -7.71 16.10
N LEU A 78 24.91 -8.37 15.21
CA LEU A 78 23.77 -7.75 14.49
C LEU A 78 22.63 -7.38 15.45
N VAL A 79 22.32 -8.24 16.42
CA VAL A 79 21.31 -7.94 17.46
C VAL A 79 21.78 -6.79 18.35
N ALA A 80 23.05 -6.79 18.76
CA ALA A 80 23.64 -5.70 19.54
C ALA A 80 23.57 -4.36 18.78
N LEU A 81 23.81 -4.36 17.46
CA LEU A 81 23.66 -3.16 16.64
C LEU A 81 22.22 -2.62 16.65
N ALA A 82 21.21 -3.50 16.61
CA ALA A 82 19.81 -3.09 16.68
C ALA A 82 19.47 -2.42 18.02
N GLU A 83 20.04 -2.90 19.13
CA GLU A 83 19.88 -2.30 20.45
C GLU A 83 20.65 -0.97 20.56
N GLU A 84 21.90 -0.89 20.10
CA GLU A 84 22.70 0.36 20.08
C GLU A 84 22.08 1.46 19.20
N ARG A 85 21.37 1.09 18.14
CA ARG A 85 20.61 2.02 17.29
C ARG A 85 19.20 2.33 17.81
N GLY A 86 18.80 1.75 18.94
CA GLY A 86 17.51 2.02 19.57
C GLY A 86 16.32 1.60 18.71
N VAL A 87 16.46 0.55 17.88
CA VAL A 87 15.42 0.12 16.93
C VAL A 87 14.10 -0.14 17.64
N ARG A 88 14.12 -0.81 18.80
CA ARG A 88 12.91 -1.10 19.58
C ARG A 88 12.20 0.17 20.05
N ALA A 89 12.94 1.17 20.53
CA ALA A 89 12.39 2.45 20.96
C ALA A 89 11.78 3.22 19.78
N PHE A 90 12.46 3.21 18.63
CA PHE A 90 11.95 3.84 17.40
C PHE A 90 10.68 3.16 16.88
N VAL A 91 10.64 1.82 16.86
CA VAL A 91 9.44 1.04 16.50
C VAL A 91 8.28 1.40 17.44
N LYS A 92 8.52 1.47 18.75
CA LYS A 92 7.50 1.89 19.71
C LYS A 92 7.00 3.31 19.42
N ALA A 93 7.90 4.27 19.19
CA ALA A 93 7.54 5.64 18.84
C ALA A 93 6.65 5.70 17.59
N MET A 94 6.99 4.94 16.55
CA MET A 94 6.17 4.81 15.34
C MET A 94 4.78 4.23 15.64
N PHE A 95 4.71 3.12 16.38
CA PHE A 95 3.45 2.43 16.72
C PHE A 95 2.53 3.23 17.65
N ASP A 96 3.10 4.18 18.40
CA ASP A 96 2.35 5.10 19.27
C ASP A 96 1.91 6.38 18.55
N GLY A 97 2.25 6.53 17.26
CA GLY A 97 1.82 7.67 16.44
C GLY A 97 2.70 8.92 16.54
N GLN A 98 3.92 8.80 17.05
CA GLN A 98 4.87 9.92 17.05
C GLN A 98 5.25 10.32 15.62
N ARG A 99 5.65 11.59 15.46
CA ARG A 99 6.04 12.19 14.17
C ARG A 99 7.45 11.77 13.74
N VAL A 100 7.63 10.48 13.46
CA VAL A 100 8.92 9.89 13.08
C VAL A 100 9.35 10.22 11.65
N ASN A 101 8.43 10.64 10.77
CA ASN A 101 8.77 11.28 9.50
C ASN A 101 9.09 12.75 9.78
N SER A 102 10.36 13.01 10.12
CA SER A 102 10.82 14.32 10.58
C SER A 102 10.83 15.39 9.49
N THR A 103 11.07 15.02 8.22
CA THR A 103 11.17 15.98 7.11
C THR A 103 9.82 16.56 6.71
N GLU A 104 8.74 15.78 6.84
CA GLU A 104 7.38 16.24 6.59
C GLU A 104 6.60 16.54 7.88
N HIS A 105 7.24 16.34 9.04
CA HIS A 105 6.62 16.41 10.35
C HIS A 105 5.35 15.55 10.47
N ARG A 106 5.37 14.30 10.02
CA ARG A 106 4.19 13.40 10.02
C ARG A 106 4.38 12.16 10.86
N ALA A 107 3.27 11.63 11.37
CA ALA A 107 3.22 10.26 11.88
C ALA A 107 3.36 9.24 10.72
N VAL A 108 3.71 7.99 11.04
CA VAL A 108 3.79 6.89 10.07
C VAL A 108 2.99 5.71 10.61
N LEU A 109 1.76 5.54 10.14
CA LEU A 109 0.75 4.74 10.85
C LEU A 109 -0.03 3.75 9.97
N HIS A 110 0.60 3.20 8.93
CA HIS A 110 0.00 2.09 8.15
C HIS A 110 -0.43 0.89 9.03
N VAL A 111 0.16 0.72 10.21
CA VAL A 111 -0.25 -0.28 11.22
C VAL A 111 -1.64 -0.01 11.80
N ALA A 112 -2.09 1.24 11.88
CA ALA A 112 -3.44 1.61 12.36
C ALA A 112 -4.53 1.09 11.40
N LEU A 113 -4.28 1.11 10.09
CA LEU A 113 -5.21 0.64 9.05
C LEU A 113 -5.60 -0.85 9.23
N ARG A 114 -4.73 -1.62 9.87
CA ARG A 114 -4.88 -3.06 10.10
C ARG A 114 -4.89 -3.43 11.59
N ASN A 115 -5.08 -2.45 12.48
CA ASN A 115 -5.15 -2.67 13.91
C ASN A 115 -6.51 -3.30 14.29
N ARG A 116 -6.57 -4.63 14.26
CA ARG A 116 -7.79 -5.39 14.61
C ARG A 116 -8.13 -5.37 16.10
N SER A 117 -7.18 -5.01 16.96
CA SER A 117 -7.40 -4.90 18.41
C SER A 117 -8.22 -3.67 18.79
N ASN A 118 -8.31 -2.67 17.90
CA ASN A 118 -8.86 -1.35 18.19
C ASN A 118 -8.22 -0.67 19.42
N ARG A 119 -6.99 -1.05 19.79
CA ARG A 119 -6.21 -0.28 20.77
C ARG A 119 -6.10 1.16 20.25
N PRO A 120 -6.40 2.19 21.06
CA PRO A 120 -6.32 3.58 20.64
C PRO A 120 -4.93 3.96 20.11
N ILE A 121 -4.91 4.77 19.05
CA ILE A 121 -3.69 5.38 18.51
C ILE A 121 -3.97 6.86 18.33
N ILE A 122 -3.30 7.69 19.13
CA ILE A 122 -3.60 9.12 19.22
C ILE A 122 -2.69 9.92 18.30
N VAL A 123 -3.27 10.71 17.40
CA VAL A 123 -2.58 11.70 16.57
C VAL A 123 -3.30 13.03 16.76
N ASP A 124 -2.56 14.09 17.11
CA ASP A 124 -3.10 15.43 17.34
C ASP A 124 -4.30 15.48 18.31
N GLY A 125 -4.21 14.67 19.37
CA GLY A 125 -5.23 14.56 20.41
C GLY A 125 -6.48 13.75 20.03
N LYS A 126 -6.51 13.15 18.83
CA LYS A 126 -7.64 12.33 18.35
C LYS A 126 -7.22 10.88 18.16
N ASP A 127 -8.06 9.93 18.60
CA ASP A 127 -7.91 8.52 18.24
C ASP A 127 -8.28 8.30 16.77
N VAL A 128 -7.32 7.83 15.98
CA VAL A 128 -7.51 7.60 14.53
C VAL A 128 -8.32 6.34 14.24
N MET A 129 -8.49 5.43 15.21
CA MET A 129 -9.15 4.15 14.97
C MET A 129 -10.63 4.29 14.61
N ALA A 130 -11.32 5.32 15.13
CA ALA A 130 -12.70 5.61 14.74
C ALA A 130 -12.80 5.94 13.25
N ASP A 131 -11.91 6.82 12.75
CA ASP A 131 -11.89 7.22 11.35
C ASP A 131 -11.52 6.04 10.44
N VAL A 132 -10.54 5.22 10.83
CA VAL A 132 -10.18 3.97 10.12
C VAL A 132 -11.37 3.04 9.98
N ASN A 133 -12.08 2.77 11.08
CA ASN A 133 -13.21 1.84 11.06
C ASN A 133 -14.41 2.39 10.28
N ASN A 134 -14.63 3.71 10.30
CA ASN A 134 -15.68 4.36 9.51
C ASN A 134 -15.44 4.16 8.01
N VAL A 135 -14.21 4.36 7.53
CA VAL A 135 -13.87 4.15 6.12
C VAL A 135 -13.96 2.66 5.76
N LEU A 136 -13.52 1.74 6.62
CA LEU A 136 -13.69 0.30 6.39
C LEU A 136 -15.18 -0.10 6.31
N ALA A 137 -16.05 0.50 7.11
CA ALA A 137 -17.49 0.27 7.06
C ALA A 137 -18.11 0.84 5.77
N GLN A 138 -17.68 2.03 5.34
CA GLN A 138 -18.07 2.63 4.07
C GLN A 138 -17.64 1.75 2.88
N MET A 139 -16.39 1.28 2.88
CA MET A 139 -15.85 0.34 1.88
C MET A 139 -16.67 -0.95 1.84
N LYS A 140 -17.01 -1.52 3.00
CA LYS A 140 -17.86 -2.71 3.09
C LYS A 140 -19.21 -2.47 2.42
N SER A 141 -19.93 -1.42 2.81
CA SER A 141 -21.24 -1.09 2.24
C SER A 141 -21.18 -0.90 0.72
N PHE A 142 -20.20 -0.14 0.23
CA PHE A 142 -20.03 0.08 -1.20
C PHE A 142 -19.71 -1.21 -1.96
N THR A 143 -18.72 -1.97 -1.48
CA THR A 143 -18.31 -3.21 -2.16
C THR A 143 -19.40 -4.28 -2.14
N GLU A 144 -20.21 -4.37 -1.08
CA GLU A 144 -21.38 -5.25 -1.04
C GLU A 144 -22.40 -4.90 -2.13
N LYS A 145 -22.74 -3.61 -2.29
CA LYS A 145 -23.65 -3.13 -3.35
C LYS A 145 -23.14 -3.43 -4.76
N VAL A 146 -21.84 -3.20 -4.99
CA VAL A 146 -21.24 -3.49 -6.30
C VAL A 146 -21.25 -5.00 -6.57
N ARG A 147 -20.83 -5.81 -5.59
CA ARG A 147 -20.73 -7.28 -5.75
C ARG A 147 -22.08 -7.97 -5.89
N SER A 148 -23.10 -7.50 -5.17
CA SER A 148 -24.49 -7.99 -5.26
C SER A 148 -25.19 -7.57 -6.56
N GLY A 149 -24.66 -6.55 -7.23
CA GLY A 149 -25.29 -5.93 -8.40
C GLY A 149 -26.41 -4.95 -8.03
N GLU A 150 -26.57 -4.57 -6.77
CA GLU A 150 -27.46 -3.47 -6.36
C GLU A 150 -26.99 -2.13 -6.94
N TRP A 151 -25.67 -1.91 -6.99
CA TRP A 151 -25.12 -0.72 -7.63
C TRP A 151 -25.36 -0.75 -9.14
N LYS A 152 -26.06 0.27 -9.65
CA LYS A 152 -26.40 0.40 -11.06
C LYS A 152 -25.67 1.56 -11.72
N GLY A 153 -25.21 1.31 -12.95
CA GLY A 153 -24.78 2.37 -13.86
C GLY A 153 -25.95 3.22 -14.34
N GLN A 154 -25.65 4.21 -15.19
CA GLN A 154 -26.63 5.19 -15.65
C GLN A 154 -27.80 4.57 -16.42
N THR A 155 -27.60 3.43 -17.07
CA THR A 155 -28.64 2.68 -17.80
C THR A 155 -29.38 1.64 -16.96
N GLY A 156 -29.07 1.53 -15.66
CA GLY A 156 -29.67 0.53 -14.77
C GLY A 156 -28.95 -0.82 -14.77
N LYS A 157 -27.89 -1.00 -15.56
CA LYS A 157 -27.09 -2.24 -15.58
C LYS A 157 -26.20 -2.36 -14.34
N SER A 158 -25.98 -3.59 -13.89
CA SER A 158 -25.04 -3.91 -12.81
C SER A 158 -23.59 -3.72 -13.27
N VAL A 159 -22.69 -3.50 -12.32
CA VAL A 159 -21.26 -3.34 -12.59
C VAL A 159 -20.59 -4.70 -12.77
N SER A 160 -19.85 -4.85 -13.86
CA SER A 160 -18.99 -6.02 -14.15
C SER A 160 -17.51 -5.64 -14.32
N ASN A 161 -17.20 -4.36 -14.53
CA ASN A 161 -15.84 -3.87 -14.71
C ASN A 161 -15.47 -2.82 -13.66
N ILE A 162 -14.29 -2.95 -13.08
CA ILE A 162 -13.67 -1.96 -12.19
C ILE A 162 -12.39 -1.47 -12.86
N VAL A 163 -12.25 -0.17 -13.06
CA VAL A 163 -11.04 0.45 -13.59
C VAL A 163 -10.43 1.34 -12.52
N ASN A 164 -9.33 0.90 -11.90
CA ASN A 164 -8.55 1.72 -10.99
C ASN A 164 -7.65 2.67 -11.80
N ILE A 165 -7.68 3.95 -11.48
CA ILE A 165 -6.86 5.00 -12.10
C ILE A 165 -5.99 5.61 -11.00
N GLY A 166 -4.70 5.34 -11.03
CA GLY A 166 -3.75 5.77 -10.01
C GLY A 166 -2.33 5.42 -10.44
N ILE A 167 -1.31 6.04 -9.84
CA ILE A 167 0.10 5.76 -10.18
C ILE A 167 0.91 5.44 -8.92
N GLY A 168 2.01 4.70 -9.08
CA GLY A 168 2.93 4.36 -8.00
C GLY A 168 2.25 3.57 -6.88
N GLY A 169 2.25 4.10 -5.65
CA GLY A 169 1.60 3.47 -4.49
C GLY A 169 0.09 3.30 -4.64
N SER A 170 -0.56 4.12 -5.47
CA SER A 170 -2.00 4.03 -5.77
C SER A 170 -2.35 3.00 -6.86
N ASP A 171 -1.35 2.25 -7.34
CA ASP A 171 -1.50 1.26 -8.43
C ASP A 171 -0.87 -0.09 -8.09
N LEU A 172 0.44 -0.10 -7.76
CA LEU A 172 1.21 -1.34 -7.60
C LEU A 172 0.66 -2.26 -6.51
N GLY A 173 0.24 -1.70 -5.38
CA GLY A 173 -0.37 -2.47 -4.29
C GLY A 173 -1.69 -3.15 -4.72
N PRO A 174 -2.68 -2.38 -5.21
CA PRO A 174 -3.91 -2.94 -5.78
C PRO A 174 -3.68 -4.01 -6.87
N VAL A 175 -2.77 -3.79 -7.82
CA VAL A 175 -2.42 -4.78 -8.86
C VAL A 175 -1.89 -6.07 -8.23
N MET A 176 -0.88 -5.95 -7.36
CA MET A 176 -0.22 -7.10 -6.74
C MET A 176 -1.21 -7.94 -5.92
N VAL A 177 -2.03 -7.32 -5.08
CA VAL A 177 -2.95 -8.04 -4.19
C VAL A 177 -4.08 -8.70 -4.97
N THR A 178 -4.63 -8.05 -6.00
CA THR A 178 -5.71 -8.64 -6.79
C THR A 178 -5.24 -9.82 -7.63
N GLU A 179 -4.01 -9.79 -8.15
CA GLU A 179 -3.41 -10.95 -8.83
C GLU A 179 -3.01 -12.07 -7.85
N ALA A 180 -2.38 -11.74 -6.71
CA ALA A 180 -2.01 -12.76 -5.71
C ALA A 180 -3.22 -13.48 -5.10
N LEU A 181 -4.34 -12.75 -4.90
CA LEU A 181 -5.57 -13.28 -4.30
C LEU A 181 -6.65 -13.65 -5.33
N LYS A 182 -6.27 -13.79 -6.60
CA LYS A 182 -7.18 -14.17 -7.69
C LYS A 182 -8.02 -15.43 -7.41
N PRO A 183 -7.55 -16.48 -6.70
CA PRO A 183 -8.39 -17.60 -6.29
C PRO A 183 -9.62 -17.22 -5.46
N PHE A 184 -9.54 -16.13 -4.69
CA PHE A 184 -10.59 -15.65 -3.79
C PHE A 184 -11.51 -14.59 -4.42
N SER A 185 -11.27 -14.23 -5.69
CA SER A 185 -11.98 -13.15 -6.37
C SER A 185 -13.35 -13.57 -6.90
N LYS A 186 -14.22 -12.58 -7.13
CA LYS A 186 -15.51 -12.75 -7.81
C LYS A 186 -15.24 -12.73 -9.33
N ARG A 187 -15.31 -13.88 -9.99
CA ARG A 187 -14.78 -14.10 -11.35
C ARG A 187 -15.53 -13.37 -12.47
N ASP A 188 -16.79 -13.03 -12.24
CA ASP A 188 -17.64 -12.22 -13.11
C ASP A 188 -17.41 -10.70 -12.93
N MET A 189 -16.42 -10.31 -12.11
CA MET A 189 -15.96 -8.93 -12.00
C MET A 189 -14.51 -8.81 -12.49
N HIS A 190 -14.28 -7.94 -13.46
CA HIS A 190 -12.99 -7.72 -14.09
C HIS A 190 -12.35 -6.43 -13.59
N CYS A 191 -11.12 -6.52 -13.08
CA CYS A 191 -10.36 -5.38 -12.60
C CYS A 191 -9.28 -4.97 -13.62
N PHE A 192 -9.22 -3.68 -13.92
CA PHE A 192 -8.21 -3.05 -14.78
C PHE A 192 -7.50 -1.95 -13.99
N PHE A 193 -6.24 -1.69 -14.32
CA PHE A 193 -5.37 -0.78 -13.54
C PHE A 193 -4.65 0.16 -14.49
N VAL A 194 -5.10 1.41 -14.60
CA VAL A 194 -4.54 2.43 -15.49
C VAL A 194 -3.66 3.39 -14.70
N SER A 195 -2.36 3.34 -14.98
CA SER A 195 -1.37 4.15 -14.24
C SER A 195 -0.46 5.01 -15.11
N ASN A 196 -0.19 4.58 -16.34
CA ASN A 196 0.69 5.32 -17.25
C ASN A 196 0.03 6.60 -17.75
N VAL A 197 0.79 7.69 -17.86
CA VAL A 197 0.33 8.95 -18.45
C VAL A 197 0.13 8.85 -19.96
N ASP A 198 0.81 7.90 -20.61
CA ASP A 198 0.55 7.55 -22.01
C ASP A 198 -0.91 7.11 -22.18
N GLY A 199 -1.64 7.83 -23.03
CA GLY A 199 -3.05 7.60 -23.32
C GLY A 199 -3.36 6.21 -23.88
N THR A 200 -2.36 5.48 -24.37
CA THR A 200 -2.50 4.09 -24.84
C THR A 200 -3.13 3.20 -23.78
N HIS A 201 -2.71 3.33 -22.51
CA HIS A 201 -3.21 2.45 -21.46
C HIS A 201 -4.72 2.65 -21.21
N MET A 202 -5.16 3.90 -21.07
CA MET A 202 -6.58 4.22 -20.94
C MET A 202 -7.36 3.81 -22.19
N ALA A 203 -6.83 4.09 -23.39
CA ALA A 203 -7.49 3.76 -24.65
C ALA A 203 -7.72 2.25 -24.82
N GLU A 204 -6.74 1.41 -24.48
CA GLU A 204 -6.87 -0.05 -24.56
C GLU A 204 -7.86 -0.61 -23.54
N VAL A 205 -7.90 -0.06 -22.32
CA VAL A 205 -8.91 -0.47 -21.32
C VAL A 205 -10.32 -0.07 -21.78
N LEU A 206 -10.50 1.15 -22.30
CA LEU A 206 -11.80 1.63 -22.79
C LEU A 206 -12.36 0.81 -23.96
N LYS A 207 -11.52 0.16 -24.77
CA LYS A 207 -11.94 -0.78 -25.82
C LYS A 207 -12.45 -2.12 -25.27
N GLN A 208 -11.98 -2.52 -24.08
CA GLN A 208 -12.31 -3.81 -23.47
C GLN A 208 -13.55 -3.75 -22.59
N VAL A 209 -13.78 -2.62 -21.92
CA VAL A 209 -14.87 -2.48 -20.95
C VAL A 209 -16.16 -1.96 -21.58
N LYS A 210 -17.29 -2.41 -21.05
CA LYS A 210 -18.60 -1.82 -21.37
C LYS A 210 -18.85 -0.66 -20.42
N LEU A 211 -18.80 0.58 -20.91
CA LEU A 211 -18.94 1.79 -20.08
C LEU A 211 -20.20 1.82 -19.21
N GLU A 212 -21.33 1.26 -19.67
CA GLU A 212 -22.57 1.16 -18.87
C GLU A 212 -22.45 0.23 -17.65
N GLU A 213 -21.48 -0.68 -17.64
CA GLU A 213 -21.24 -1.70 -16.61
C GLU A 213 -19.90 -1.46 -15.88
N THR A 214 -19.30 -0.27 -16.02
CA THR A 214 -17.97 0.06 -15.46
C THR A 214 -18.06 1.06 -14.33
N VAL A 215 -17.33 0.81 -13.24
CA VAL A 215 -16.99 1.83 -12.23
C VAL A 215 -15.51 2.18 -12.32
N PHE A 216 -15.22 3.47 -12.34
CA PHE A 216 -13.89 4.03 -12.29
C PHE A 216 -13.55 4.45 -10.85
N ILE A 217 -12.42 3.96 -10.34
CA ILE A 217 -11.89 4.35 -9.04
C ILE A 217 -10.72 5.30 -9.29
N ILE A 218 -10.84 6.56 -8.86
CA ILE A 218 -9.73 7.53 -8.96
C ILE A 218 -8.95 7.51 -7.65
N ALA A 219 -7.74 6.96 -7.68
CA ALA A 219 -6.86 6.82 -6.53
C ALA A 219 -5.73 7.86 -6.58
N SER A 220 -5.88 8.95 -5.80
CA SER A 220 -4.86 9.99 -5.67
C SER A 220 -5.01 10.73 -4.34
N LYS A 221 -3.95 10.68 -3.52
CA LYS A 221 -3.90 11.35 -2.20
C LYS A 221 -4.25 12.82 -2.31
N THR A 222 -3.58 13.54 -3.21
CA THR A 222 -3.78 14.98 -3.39
C THR A 222 -4.96 15.31 -4.30
N PHE A 223 -5.39 14.35 -5.12
CA PHE A 223 -6.32 14.54 -6.24
C PHE A 223 -5.85 15.60 -7.25
N THR A 224 -4.53 15.81 -7.32
CA THR A 224 -3.89 16.78 -8.22
C THR A 224 -2.76 16.18 -9.06
N THR A 225 -2.44 14.89 -8.87
CA THR A 225 -1.43 14.18 -9.65
C THR A 225 -1.79 14.24 -11.13
N GLN A 226 -0.90 14.83 -11.93
CA GLN A 226 -1.18 15.18 -13.33
C GLN A 226 -1.54 13.94 -14.15
N GLU A 227 -0.81 12.85 -14.00
CA GLU A 227 -1.01 11.59 -14.69
C GLU A 227 -2.39 10.99 -14.37
N THR A 228 -2.72 10.91 -13.08
CA THR A 228 -4.00 10.35 -12.60
C THR A 228 -5.18 11.21 -13.04
N LEU A 229 -5.11 12.54 -12.88
CA LEU A 229 -6.19 13.43 -13.30
C LEU A 229 -6.39 13.44 -14.81
N THR A 230 -5.31 13.40 -15.60
CA THR A 230 -5.41 13.33 -17.07
C THR A 230 -6.15 12.07 -17.51
N ASN A 231 -5.79 10.91 -16.95
CA ASN A 231 -6.48 9.65 -17.21
C ASN A 231 -7.94 9.67 -16.72
N ALA A 232 -8.20 10.20 -15.53
CA ALA A 232 -9.55 10.34 -14.99
C ALA A 232 -10.44 11.21 -15.88
N MET A 233 -9.90 12.33 -16.40
CA MET A 233 -10.59 13.19 -17.34
C MET A 233 -10.86 12.49 -18.68
N SER A 234 -9.91 11.71 -19.20
CA SER A 234 -10.11 10.89 -20.39
C SER A 234 -11.24 9.86 -20.21
N ALA A 235 -11.27 9.16 -19.08
CA ALA A 235 -12.36 8.23 -18.75
C ALA A 235 -13.70 8.95 -18.61
N ARG A 236 -13.73 10.12 -17.94
CA ARG A 236 -14.94 10.92 -17.78
C ARG A 236 -15.49 11.40 -19.11
N ASN A 237 -14.62 11.93 -19.97
CA ASN A 237 -14.99 12.38 -21.31
C ASN A 237 -15.52 11.21 -22.15
N ALA A 238 -14.85 10.05 -22.13
CA ALA A 238 -15.31 8.85 -22.82
C ALA A 238 -16.71 8.40 -22.36
N LEU A 239 -17.00 8.44 -21.06
CA LEU A 239 -18.34 8.16 -20.54
C LEU A 239 -19.36 9.17 -21.07
N MET A 240 -19.07 10.48 -20.98
CA MET A 240 -20.00 11.52 -21.44
C MET A 240 -20.29 11.41 -22.94
N ASP A 241 -19.26 11.19 -23.75
CA ASP A 241 -19.38 11.06 -25.21
C ASP A 241 -20.16 9.80 -25.58
N TYR A 242 -19.92 8.68 -24.88
CA TYR A 242 -20.69 7.45 -25.04
C TYR A 242 -22.17 7.67 -24.73
N LEU A 243 -22.51 8.26 -23.58
CA LEU A 243 -23.88 8.49 -23.17
C LEU A 243 -24.61 9.41 -24.16
N LYS A 244 -23.95 10.49 -24.61
CA LYS A 244 -24.48 11.40 -25.65
C LYS A 244 -24.73 10.66 -26.97
N ALA A 245 -23.76 9.88 -27.45
CA ALA A 245 -23.88 9.12 -28.70
C ALA A 245 -25.01 8.07 -28.64
N LYS A 246 -25.39 7.62 -27.44
CA LYS A 246 -26.49 6.69 -27.20
C LYS A 246 -27.81 7.38 -26.80
N ASN A 247 -27.86 8.71 -26.78
CA ASN A 247 -29.02 9.50 -26.30
C ASN A 247 -29.48 9.12 -24.87
N ILE A 248 -28.52 8.79 -24.00
CA ILE A 248 -28.76 8.52 -22.58
C ILE A 248 -28.47 9.81 -21.80
N SER A 249 -29.31 10.14 -20.81
CA SER A 249 -29.08 11.32 -19.96
C SER A 249 -27.71 11.25 -19.26
N THR A 250 -26.98 12.36 -19.26
CA THR A 250 -25.72 12.51 -18.52
C THR A 250 -25.91 12.95 -17.07
N ASP A 251 -27.13 13.34 -16.68
CA ASP A 251 -27.43 13.83 -15.34
C ASP A 251 -27.18 12.74 -14.28
N GLY A 252 -26.37 13.05 -13.27
CA GLY A 252 -25.94 12.10 -12.24
C GLY A 252 -25.02 10.97 -12.71
N ALA A 253 -24.60 10.93 -13.98
CA ALA A 253 -23.80 9.82 -14.50
C ALA A 253 -22.42 9.69 -13.83
N VAL A 254 -21.75 10.82 -13.54
CA VAL A 254 -20.44 10.80 -12.86
C VAL A 254 -20.58 10.18 -11.47
N ALA A 255 -21.61 10.55 -10.70
CA ALA A 255 -21.84 10.03 -9.36
C ALA A 255 -22.10 8.51 -9.32
N LYS A 256 -22.61 7.92 -10.41
CA LYS A 256 -22.85 6.46 -10.52
C LYS A 256 -21.66 5.67 -11.05
N HIS A 257 -20.76 6.30 -11.81
CA HIS A 257 -19.66 5.61 -12.48
C HIS A 257 -18.28 5.95 -11.93
N PHE A 258 -18.15 6.95 -11.04
CA PHE A 258 -16.88 7.37 -10.47
C PHE A 258 -16.93 7.40 -8.94
N VAL A 259 -15.89 6.88 -8.33
CA VAL A 259 -15.60 6.98 -6.90
C VAL A 259 -14.16 7.44 -6.70
N ALA A 260 -13.85 8.01 -5.53
CA ALA A 260 -12.53 8.58 -5.25
C ALA A 260 -11.89 7.99 -4.00
N LEU A 261 -10.59 7.70 -4.05
CA LEU A 261 -9.75 7.45 -2.89
C LEU A 261 -8.83 8.66 -2.73
N SER A 262 -9.09 9.52 -1.75
CA SER A 262 -8.36 10.80 -1.64
C SER A 262 -8.47 11.44 -0.26
N THR A 263 -7.69 12.49 -0.01
CA THR A 263 -7.83 13.37 1.16
C THR A 263 -8.42 14.73 0.79
N ASN A 264 -8.69 15.00 -0.49
CA ASN A 264 -9.08 16.32 -1.00
C ASN A 264 -10.56 16.37 -1.42
N THR A 265 -11.45 16.65 -0.46
CA THR A 265 -12.90 16.66 -0.68
C THR A 265 -13.35 17.71 -1.69
N GLU A 266 -12.69 18.88 -1.73
CA GLU A 266 -13.02 19.95 -2.67
C GLU A 266 -12.78 19.52 -4.11
N LYS A 267 -11.60 18.96 -4.40
CA LYS A 267 -11.26 18.50 -5.76
C LYS A 267 -12.08 17.31 -6.24
N VAL A 268 -12.45 16.40 -5.33
CA VAL A 268 -13.37 15.28 -5.64
C VAL A 268 -14.76 15.82 -6.02
N ARG A 269 -15.27 16.81 -5.28
CA ARG A 269 -16.54 17.46 -5.59
C ARG A 269 -16.49 18.23 -6.90
N GLU A 270 -15.43 19.00 -7.15
CA GLU A 270 -15.21 19.73 -8.41
C GLU A 270 -15.20 18.79 -9.63
N PHE A 271 -14.68 17.58 -9.48
CA PHE A 271 -14.70 16.57 -10.54
C PHE A 271 -16.13 16.07 -10.88
N GLY A 272 -17.05 16.19 -9.93
CA GLY A 272 -18.45 15.77 -10.04
C GLY A 272 -18.78 14.46 -9.32
N ILE A 273 -17.88 13.95 -8.47
CA ILE A 273 -18.13 12.76 -7.65
C ILE A 273 -18.92 13.16 -6.40
N ASP A 274 -19.93 12.35 -6.06
CA ASP A 274 -20.61 12.47 -4.77
C ASP A 274 -19.60 12.17 -3.64
N THR A 275 -19.48 13.08 -2.68
CA THR A 275 -18.58 12.90 -1.54
C THR A 275 -18.92 11.69 -0.67
N ALA A 276 -20.15 11.15 -0.74
CA ALA A 276 -20.50 9.87 -0.14
C ALA A 276 -19.72 8.68 -0.77
N ASN A 277 -19.21 8.85 -2.00
CA ASN A 277 -18.36 7.92 -2.73
C ASN A 277 -16.87 8.33 -2.70
N MET A 278 -16.50 9.21 -1.77
CA MET A 278 -15.11 9.50 -1.44
C MET A 278 -14.70 8.65 -0.23
N PHE A 279 -13.69 7.82 -0.41
CA PHE A 279 -13.10 7.01 0.65
C PHE A 279 -11.82 7.71 1.12
N VAL A 280 -11.89 8.24 2.34
CA VAL A 280 -10.82 9.06 2.90
C VAL A 280 -9.68 8.19 3.40
N PHE A 281 -8.46 8.70 3.28
CA PHE A 281 -7.30 8.23 4.04
C PHE A 281 -6.50 9.44 4.54
N TRP A 282 -5.35 9.22 5.16
CA TRP A 282 -4.67 10.27 5.93
C TRP A 282 -3.24 10.53 5.47
N ASP A 283 -2.69 11.65 5.90
CA ASP A 283 -1.34 12.10 5.58
C ASP A 283 -0.25 11.14 6.10
N TRP A 284 -0.49 10.46 7.21
CA TRP A 284 0.37 9.43 7.81
C TRP A 284 0.33 8.06 7.10
N VAL A 285 -0.49 7.93 6.06
CA VAL A 285 -0.44 6.81 5.10
C VAL A 285 0.48 7.24 3.96
N GLY A 286 1.64 6.57 3.88
CA GLY A 286 2.64 6.77 2.82
C GLY A 286 2.15 6.33 1.45
#